data_AF-A0A846P6N2-F1
#
_entry.id   AF-A0A846P6N2-F1
#
_cell.length_a   1.000
_cell.length_b   1.000
_cell.length_c   1.000
_cell.angle_alpha   90.00
_cell.angle_beta   90.00
_cell.angle_gamma   90.00
#
_symmetry.space_group_name_H-M   'P 1'
#
loop_
_entity.id
_entity.type
_entity.pdbx_description
1 polymer ?
#
loop_
_entity_poly.entity_id
_entity_poly.type
_entity_poly.pdbx_seq_one_letter_code
_entity_poly.pdbx_strand_id
1 'polypeptide(L)'
;MYCKYCGKEIDENAELCVHCGRRLRSSFTTALERSEITRLRLQKEPKSPGLAAFLGFCLSWLLIGPVGYLYLGQWNWFWITLAIEIVAYPLTFGLVYLLFPFIFAFHQYQMAKELNDKLEQKPSANAEPANSGGGGGHPET
;
A
#
# COMPACT_ATOMS: atom_id res chain seq x y z
N MET A 1 -7.61 -35.85 -45.94
CA MET A 1 -6.87 -34.61 -45.55
C MET A 1 -5.42 -34.66 -46.05
N TYR A 2 -4.62 -33.58 -45.94
CA TYR A 2 -3.21 -33.57 -46.39
C TYR A 2 -2.22 -33.44 -45.22
N CYS A 3 -1.08 -34.13 -45.30
CA CYS A 3 -0.03 -34.04 -44.29
C CYS A 3 0.68 -32.68 -44.33
N LYS A 4 0.68 -31.95 -43.20
CA LYS A 4 1.35 -30.65 -43.07
C LYS A 4 2.86 -30.67 -43.27
N TYR A 5 3.48 -31.85 -43.20
CA TYR A 5 4.94 -31.99 -43.29
C TYR A 5 5.44 -32.40 -44.68
N CYS A 6 4.68 -33.24 -45.41
CA CYS A 6 5.11 -33.76 -46.71
C CYS A 6 4.11 -33.47 -47.85
N GLY A 7 2.96 -32.86 -47.56
CA GLY A 7 1.96 -32.47 -48.54
C GLY A 7 1.19 -33.61 -49.21
N LYS A 8 1.40 -34.87 -48.78
CA LYS A 8 0.68 -36.02 -49.35
C LYS A 8 -0.68 -36.22 -48.71
N GLU A 9 -1.61 -36.77 -49.49
CA GLU A 9 -2.94 -37.13 -49.04
C GLU A 9 -2.87 -38.28 -48.00
N ILE A 10 -3.69 -38.16 -46.98
CA ILE A 10 -3.76 -39.05 -45.83
C ILE A 10 -5.21 -39.17 -45.34
N ASP A 11 -5.49 -40.31 -44.73
CA ASP A 11 -6.76 -40.56 -44.05
C ASP A 11 -6.99 -39.52 -42.93
N GLU A 12 -8.24 -39.10 -42.74
CA GLU A 12 -8.58 -38.06 -41.76
C GLU A 12 -8.43 -38.55 -40.31
N ASN A 13 -8.48 -39.86 -40.09
CA ASN A 13 -8.30 -40.49 -38.78
C ASN A 13 -6.87 -41.01 -38.56
N ALA A 14 -5.94 -40.76 -39.48
CA ALA A 14 -4.57 -41.24 -39.34
C ALA A 14 -3.82 -40.49 -38.22
N GLU A 15 -3.36 -41.21 -37.19
CA GLU A 15 -2.50 -40.64 -36.14
C GLU A 15 -1.08 -40.36 -36.63
N LEU A 16 -0.63 -41.11 -37.64
CA LEU A 16 0.71 -41.09 -38.21
C LEU A 16 0.63 -41.01 -39.73
N CYS A 17 1.45 -40.15 -40.34
CA CYS A 17 1.58 -40.14 -41.79
C CYS A 17 2.39 -41.35 -42.27
N VAL A 18 1.76 -42.24 -43.03
CA VAL A 18 2.39 -43.43 -43.63
C VAL A 18 3.52 -43.10 -44.62
N HIS A 19 3.56 -41.87 -45.14
CA HIS A 19 4.55 -41.48 -46.15
C HIS A 19 5.82 -40.84 -45.58
N CYS A 20 5.75 -40.14 -44.44
CA CYS A 20 6.90 -39.45 -43.85
C CYS A 20 7.21 -39.87 -42.42
N GLY A 21 6.37 -40.73 -41.82
CA GLY A 21 6.56 -41.25 -40.47
C GLY A 21 6.34 -40.23 -39.35
N ARG A 22 5.80 -39.03 -39.64
CA ARG A 22 5.50 -38.00 -38.62
C ARG A 22 4.08 -38.15 -38.07
N ARG A 23 3.93 -37.96 -36.76
CA ARG A 23 2.62 -37.93 -36.09
C ARG A 23 1.85 -36.67 -36.47
N LEU A 24 0.59 -36.84 -36.85
CA LEU A 24 -0.30 -35.77 -37.28
C LEU A 24 -1.03 -35.13 -36.10
N ARG A 25 -1.25 -35.90 -35.03
CA ARG A 25 -1.84 -35.45 -33.77
C ARG A 25 -0.72 -35.32 -32.73
N SER A 26 -0.33 -34.09 -32.40
CA SER A 26 0.62 -33.84 -31.32
C SER A 26 -0.06 -34.08 -29.97
N SER A 27 0.30 -35.15 -29.28
CA SER A 27 -0.13 -35.41 -27.89
C SER A 27 0.40 -34.38 -26.89
N PHE A 28 1.28 -33.47 -27.33
CA PHE A 28 1.87 -32.43 -26.49
C PHE A 28 0.84 -31.42 -25.99
N THR A 29 -0.22 -31.17 -26.76
CA THR A 29 -1.34 -30.33 -26.31
C THR A 29 -2.06 -30.97 -25.12
N THR A 30 -2.18 -32.30 -25.10
CA THR A 30 -2.85 -33.05 -24.01
C THR A 30 -1.98 -33.17 -22.75
N ALA A 31 -0.65 -33.19 -22.89
CA ALA A 31 0.27 -33.20 -21.75
C ALA A 31 0.33 -31.84 -21.04
N LEU A 32 0.26 -30.74 -21.79
CA LEU A 32 0.11 -29.38 -21.24
C LEU A 32 -1.30 -29.11 -20.69
N GLU A 33 -2.33 -29.80 -21.18
CA GLU A 33 -3.69 -29.75 -20.63
C GLU A 33 -3.81 -30.41 -19.24
N ARG A 34 -2.88 -31.31 -18.91
CA ARG A 34 -2.86 -32.08 -17.65
C ARG A 34 -1.88 -31.51 -16.60
N SER A 35 -1.24 -30.37 -16.86
CA SER A 35 -0.72 -29.57 -15.75
C SER A 35 -1.87 -28.74 -15.18
N GLU A 36 -2.47 -29.20 -14.08
CA GLU A 36 -3.47 -28.44 -13.29
C GLU A 36 -3.00 -27.04 -12.87
N ILE A 37 -1.71 -26.74 -13.05
CA ILE A 37 -1.04 -25.47 -12.74
C ILE A 37 -1.51 -24.33 -13.66
N THR A 38 -2.01 -24.61 -14.87
CA THR A 38 -2.47 -23.58 -15.84
C THR A 38 -3.95 -23.69 -16.19
N ARG A 39 -4.80 -24.13 -15.26
CA ARG A 39 -6.25 -24.04 -15.44
C ARG A 39 -6.73 -22.60 -15.21
N LEU A 40 -6.52 -21.73 -16.20
CA LEU A 40 -7.26 -20.48 -16.31
C LEU A 40 -8.74 -20.83 -16.46
N ARG A 41 -9.49 -20.73 -15.35
CA ARG A 41 -10.96 -20.68 -15.38
C ARG A 41 -11.35 -19.48 -16.24
N LEU A 42 -11.61 -19.72 -17.52
CA LEU A 42 -12.13 -18.72 -18.45
C LEU A 42 -13.48 -18.24 -17.88
N GLN A 43 -13.45 -17.13 -17.15
CA GLN A 43 -14.61 -16.55 -16.51
C GLN A 43 -15.58 -16.09 -17.59
N LYS A 44 -16.80 -16.60 -17.53
CA LYS A 44 -17.89 -16.36 -18.49
C LYS A 44 -18.51 -14.96 -18.40
N GLU A 45 -18.08 -14.14 -17.42
CA GLU A 45 -18.61 -12.81 -17.18
C GLU A 45 -17.50 -11.77 -17.44
N PRO A 46 -17.68 -10.82 -18.37
CA PRO A 46 -16.71 -9.78 -18.68
C PRO A 46 -16.63 -8.78 -17.52
N LYS A 47 -15.76 -9.06 -16.55
CA LYS A 47 -15.39 -8.08 -15.51
C LYS A 47 -14.53 -7.00 -16.16
N SER A 48 -14.88 -5.73 -15.96
CA SER A 48 -14.19 -4.62 -16.61
C SER A 48 -12.77 -4.45 -16.05
N PRO A 49 -11.72 -4.64 -16.86
CA PRO A 49 -10.33 -4.56 -16.39
C PRO A 49 -9.99 -3.16 -15.87
N GLY A 50 -10.65 -2.12 -16.39
CA GLY A 50 -10.49 -0.74 -15.92
C GLY A 50 -10.99 -0.52 -14.49
N LEU A 51 -12.07 -1.19 -14.08
CA LEU A 51 -12.60 -1.04 -12.72
C LEU A 51 -11.71 -1.77 -11.71
N ALA A 52 -11.18 -2.94 -12.07
CA ALA A 52 -10.21 -3.66 -11.24
C ALA A 52 -8.92 -2.84 -11.03
N ALA A 53 -8.43 -2.20 -12.08
CA ALA A 53 -7.26 -1.33 -12.00
C ALA A 53 -7.52 -0.07 -11.15
N PHE A 54 -8.68 0.58 -11.32
CA PHE A 54 -9.07 1.77 -10.56
C PHE A 54 -9.26 1.47 -9.07
N LEU A 55 -9.96 0.37 -8.75
CA LEU A 55 -10.13 -0.10 -7.37
C LEU A 55 -8.78 -0.46 -6.75
N GLY A 56 -7.90 -1.14 -7.49
CA GLY A 56 -6.53 -1.41 -7.04
C GLY A 56 -5.78 -0.13 -6.72
N PHE A 57 -5.79 0.86 -7.60
CA PHE A 57 -5.06 2.12 -7.42
C PHE A 57 -5.61 2.97 -6.26
N CYS A 58 -6.94 3.19 -6.22
CA CYS A 58 -7.55 4.04 -5.21
C CYS A 58 -7.63 3.38 -3.82
N LEU A 59 -7.89 2.06 -3.75
CA LEU A 59 -7.98 1.36 -2.46
C LEU A 59 -6.60 1.01 -1.91
N SER A 60 -5.59 0.80 -2.77
CA SER A 60 -4.21 0.59 -2.29
C SER A 60 -3.63 1.82 -1.60
N TRP A 61 -4.03 3.04 -2.00
CA TRP A 61 -3.60 4.26 -1.31
C TRP A 61 -4.18 4.41 0.10
N LEU A 62 -5.28 3.72 0.39
CA LEU A 62 -5.99 3.79 1.67
C LEU A 62 -5.80 2.55 2.56
N LEU A 63 -4.78 1.70 2.32
CA LEU A 63 -4.57 0.43 3.04
C LEU A 63 -5.68 -0.62 2.81
N ILE A 64 -6.53 -0.43 1.79
CA ILE A 64 -7.62 -1.33 1.40
C ILE A 64 -7.26 -2.10 0.11
N GLY A 65 -5.99 -2.08 -0.30
CA GLY A 65 -5.47 -2.76 -1.49
C GLY A 65 -5.84 -4.25 -1.61
N PRO A 66 -5.81 -5.04 -0.51
CA PRO A 66 -6.19 -6.45 -0.55
C PRO A 66 -7.63 -6.70 -1.01
N VAL A 67 -8.54 -5.74 -0.82
CA VAL A 67 -9.97 -5.89 -1.16
C VAL A 67 -10.19 -6.10 -2.66
N GLY A 68 -9.30 -5.60 -3.51
CA GLY A 68 -9.33 -5.88 -4.95
C GLY A 68 -9.20 -7.38 -5.27
N TYR A 69 -8.41 -8.13 -4.49
CA TYR A 69 -8.26 -9.59 -4.64
C TYR A 69 -9.49 -10.35 -4.15
N LEU A 70 -10.25 -9.79 -3.20
CA LEU A 70 -11.55 -10.32 -2.78
C LEU A 70 -12.56 -10.27 -3.94
N TYR A 71 -12.58 -9.16 -4.69
CA TYR A 71 -13.46 -8.98 -5.86
C TYR A 71 -13.17 -9.98 -6.99
N LEU A 72 -11.90 -10.34 -7.17
CA LEU A 72 -11.47 -11.35 -8.14
C LEU A 72 -11.73 -12.79 -7.68
N GLY A 73 -12.14 -12.99 -6.41
CA GLY A 73 -12.35 -14.31 -5.81
C GLY A 73 -11.04 -15.07 -5.53
N GLN A 74 -9.90 -14.38 -5.51
CA GLN A 74 -8.57 -14.96 -5.41
C GLN A 74 -8.02 -14.90 -3.98
N TRP A 75 -8.56 -15.74 -3.10
CA TRP A 75 -8.30 -15.74 -1.65
C TRP A 75 -6.83 -15.95 -1.26
N ASN A 76 -6.07 -16.74 -2.03
CA ASN A 76 -4.67 -17.00 -1.70
C ASN A 76 -3.81 -15.72 -1.79
N TRP A 77 -4.09 -14.88 -2.79
CA TRP A 77 -3.37 -13.62 -2.98
C TRP A 77 -3.80 -12.53 -2.00
N PHE A 78 -5.06 -12.56 -1.56
CA PHE A 78 -5.54 -11.68 -0.50
C PHE A 78 -4.71 -11.84 0.78
N TRP A 79 -4.51 -13.06 1.27
CA TRP A 79 -3.78 -13.29 2.52
C TRP A 79 -2.29 -12.95 2.42
N ILE A 80 -1.65 -13.22 1.28
CA ILE A 80 -0.24 -12.86 1.05
C ILE A 80 -0.06 -11.34 1.08
N THR A 81 -0.91 -10.61 0.37
CA THR A 81 -0.81 -9.15 0.29
C THR A 81 -1.12 -8.47 1.63
N LEU A 82 -2.13 -8.97 2.36
CA LEU A 82 -2.46 -8.51 3.71
C LEU A 82 -1.29 -8.72 4.69
N ALA A 83 -0.65 -9.89 4.66
CA ALA A 83 0.48 -10.19 5.54
C ALA A 83 1.70 -9.28 5.24
N ILE A 84 1.99 -9.04 3.96
CA ILE A 84 3.05 -8.11 3.55
C ILE A 84 2.74 -6.70 4.05
N GLU A 85 1.51 -6.23 3.91
CA GLU A 85 1.10 -4.88 4.29
C GLU A 85 1.18 -4.66 5.81
N ILE A 86 0.78 -5.64 6.61
CA ILE A 86 0.92 -5.62 8.08
C ILE A 86 2.37 -5.47 8.52
N VAL A 87 3.33 -6.04 7.78
CA VAL A 87 4.75 -5.95 8.09
C VAL A 87 5.39 -4.70 7.49
N ALA A 88 5.05 -4.37 6.24
CA ALA A 88 5.65 -3.25 5.51
C ALA A 88 5.22 -1.90 6.09
N TYR A 89 3.96 -1.75 6.48
CA TYR A 89 3.41 -0.49 6.99
C TYR A 89 4.11 0.04 8.26
N PRO A 90 4.31 -0.77 9.32
CA PRO A 90 5.13 -0.36 10.47
C PRO A 90 6.61 -0.24 10.11
N LEU A 91 7.12 -0.90 9.06
CA LEU A 91 8.49 -0.70 8.61
C LEU A 91 8.66 0.69 7.96
N THR A 92 7.69 1.14 7.16
CA THR A 92 7.71 2.47 6.50
C THR A 92 7.32 3.61 7.42
N PHE A 93 6.27 3.44 8.24
CA PHE A 93 5.81 4.50 9.16
C PHE A 93 6.37 4.37 10.58
N GLY A 94 6.78 3.19 11.02
CA GLY A 94 7.25 2.98 12.40
C GLY A 94 8.59 3.66 12.70
N LEU A 95 9.45 3.84 11.69
CA LEU A 95 10.69 4.61 11.85
C LEU A 95 10.39 6.09 12.15
N VAL A 96 9.36 6.65 11.52
CA VAL A 96 8.87 7.99 11.81
C VAL A 96 8.32 8.08 13.25
N TYR A 97 7.55 7.08 13.70
CA TYR A 97 7.08 7.02 15.10
C TYR A 97 8.20 6.84 16.12
N LEU A 98 9.32 6.20 15.77
CA LEU A 98 10.51 6.11 16.63
C LEU A 98 11.26 7.44 16.74
N LEU A 99 11.33 8.23 15.66
CA LEU A 99 12.04 9.50 15.64
C LEU A 99 11.19 10.66 16.21
N PHE A 100 9.86 10.58 16.10
CA PHE A 100 8.95 11.63 16.56
C PHE A 100 9.18 12.09 18.01
N PRO A 101 9.34 11.20 19.02
CA PRO A 101 9.60 11.60 20.40
C PRO A 101 10.85 12.46 20.54
N PHE A 102 11.93 12.13 19.82
CA PHE A 102 13.17 12.90 19.85
C PHE A 102 13.02 14.27 19.19
N ILE A 103 12.31 14.33 18.05
CA ILE A 103 12.01 15.59 17.35
C ILE A 103 11.16 16.50 18.25
N PHE A 104 10.10 15.96 18.86
CA PHE A 104 9.23 16.72 19.75
C PHE A 104 9.95 17.14 21.03
N ALA A 105 10.80 16.29 21.61
CA ALA A 105 11.60 16.63 22.78
C ALA A 105 12.53 17.81 22.49
N PHE A 106 13.21 17.80 21.34
CA PHE A 106 14.07 18.90 20.93
C PHE A 106 13.29 20.20 20.71
N HIS A 107 12.14 20.13 20.03
CA HIS A 107 11.27 21.28 19.81
C HIS A 107 10.72 21.86 21.12
N GLN A 108 10.24 21.00 22.04
CA GLN A 108 9.76 21.39 23.36
C GLN A 108 10.86 22.06 24.19
N TYR A 109 12.08 21.53 24.14
CA TYR A 109 13.25 22.13 24.78
C TYR A 109 13.54 23.54 24.23
N GLN A 110 13.53 23.71 22.91
CA GLN A 110 13.75 25.01 22.27
C GLN A 110 12.68 26.03 22.68
N MET A 111 11.40 25.65 22.66
CA MET A 111 10.31 26.54 23.09
C MET A 111 10.44 26.93 24.56
N ALA A 112 10.77 25.98 25.44
CA ALA A 112 10.95 26.26 26.86
C ALA A 112 12.11 27.24 27.10
N LYS A 113 13.21 27.08 26.37
CA LYS A 113 14.34 28.02 26.43
C LYS A 113 13.92 29.42 25.97
N GLU A 114 13.24 29.54 24.84
CA GLU A 114 12.77 30.83 24.32
C GLU A 114 11.79 31.53 25.29
N LEU A 115 10.92 30.76 25.96
CA LEU A 115 10.02 31.28 26.99
C LEU A 115 10.80 31.84 28.18
N ASN A 116 11.80 31.12 28.66
CA ASN A 116 12.64 31.57 29.77
C ASN A 116 13.41 32.84 29.42
N ASP A 117 14.00 32.91 28.23
CA ASP A 117 14.72 34.10 27.75
C ASP A 117 13.80 35.33 27.71
N LYS A 118 12.53 35.17 27.27
CA LYS A 118 11.53 36.25 27.27
C LYS A 118 11.10 36.69 28.66
N LEU A 119 11.07 35.78 29.63
CA LEU A 119 10.74 36.09 31.02
C LEU A 119 11.90 36.85 31.71
N GLU A 120 13.14 36.45 31.44
CA GLU A 120 14.34 37.11 31.95
C GLU A 120 14.56 38.52 31.37
N GLN A 121 14.06 38.78 30.16
CA GLN A 121 14.05 40.11 29.55
C GLN A 121 12.91 41.02 30.08
N LYS A 122 12.04 40.49 30.96
CA LYS A 122 10.91 41.22 31.53
C LYS A 122 11.17 42.12 32.78
N PRO A 123 12.40 42.42 33.27
CA PRO A 123 12.57 43.35 34.38
C PRO A 123 12.86 44.78 33.89
N SER A 124 11.80 45.57 33.70
CA SER A 124 11.73 47.04 33.94
C SER A 124 10.51 47.74 33.32
N ALA A 125 9.74 47.08 32.43
CA ALA A 125 8.52 47.70 31.89
C ALA A 125 7.36 47.75 32.91
N ASN A 126 7.39 46.89 33.94
CA ASN A 126 6.36 46.81 34.99
C ASN A 126 6.92 47.21 36.36
N ALA A 127 7.79 48.24 36.43
CA ALA A 127 8.00 48.95 37.70
C ALA A 127 6.73 49.75 38.01
N GLU A 128 5.71 49.04 38.50
CA GLU A 128 4.56 49.64 39.16
C GLU A 128 5.07 50.32 40.44
N PRO A 129 4.78 51.61 40.68
CA PRO A 129 5.30 52.31 41.84
C PRO A 129 4.73 51.68 43.12
N ALA A 130 5.63 51.19 43.97
CA ALA A 130 5.31 50.68 45.30
C ALA A 130 4.79 51.82 46.19
N ASN A 131 3.56 51.63 46.66
CA ASN A 131 2.88 52.36 47.71
C ASN A 131 3.77 52.56 48.97
N SER A 132 3.81 53.79 49.52
CA SER A 132 4.30 54.03 50.89
C SER A 132 3.48 55.10 51.62
N GLY A 133 2.71 54.66 52.62
CA GLY A 133 2.35 55.35 53.88
C GLY A 133 1.61 56.70 53.77
N GLY A 134 0.38 56.88 54.27
CA GLY A 134 -0.05 56.55 55.62
C GLY A 134 0.40 57.61 56.62
N GLY A 135 -0.49 58.52 57.05
CA GLY A 135 -0.20 59.46 58.14
C GLY A 135 -1.21 60.62 58.20
N GLY A 136 -2.00 60.66 59.28
CA GLY A 136 -3.15 61.55 59.46
C GLY A 136 -2.84 63.04 59.62
N GLY A 137 -3.92 63.83 59.54
CA GLY A 137 -3.90 65.26 59.84
C GLY A 137 -5.22 65.94 59.48
N HIS A 138 -6.18 65.93 60.41
CA HIS A 138 -7.15 67.03 60.55
C HIS A 138 -6.35 68.29 60.98
N PRO A 139 -6.70 69.53 60.59
CA PRO A 139 -7.84 70.23 61.20
C PRO A 139 -8.64 71.18 60.26
N GLU A 140 -9.84 71.55 60.73
CA GLU A 140 -10.51 72.87 60.77
C GLU A 140 -10.34 73.80 59.54
N THR A 141 -11.39 74.33 58.91
CA THR A 141 -12.50 75.13 59.47
C THR A 141 -13.73 75.12 58.57
#